data_AF-A0A947BRL8-F1
#
_entry.id   AF-A0A947BRL8-F1
#
_cell.length_a   1.000
_cell.length_b   1.000
_cell.length_c   1.000
_cell.angle_alpha   90.00
_cell.angle_beta   90.00
_cell.angle_gamma   90.00
#
_symmetry.space_group_name_H-M   'P 1'
#
loop_
_entity.id
_entity.type
_entity.pdbx_description
1 polymer ?
#
loop_
_entity_poly.entity_id
_entity_poly.type
_entity_poly.pdbx_seq_one_letter_code
_entity_poly.pdbx_strand_id
1 'polypeptide(L)'
;MPGKLIEPKVITDFNNKPVALLPVGFYFDDNRWDTIWAEYDKKGESLTMEDLRRLFPDDTSLQNNGVVRTGSQTGKQLRDNNDSE
;
A
#
# COMPACT_ATOMS: atom_id res chain seq x y z
N MET A 1 8.97 -17.02 -2.23
CA MET A 1 8.47 -16.90 -3.63
C MET A 1 8.79 -15.49 -4.10
N PRO A 2 9.94 -15.28 -4.74
CA PRO A 2 10.32 -13.97 -5.26
C PRO A 2 9.44 -13.61 -6.46
N GLY A 3 8.85 -12.42 -6.46
CA GLY A 3 7.99 -12.00 -7.56
C GLY A 3 7.34 -10.64 -7.36
N LYS A 4 6.97 -10.01 -8.47
CA LYS A 4 6.20 -8.77 -8.46
C LYS A 4 4.76 -9.07 -8.05
N LEU A 5 4.28 -8.38 -7.02
CA LEU A 5 2.90 -8.49 -6.59
C LEU A 5 1.96 -8.01 -7.69
N ILE A 6 1.05 -8.88 -8.12
CA ILE A 6 -0.02 -8.54 -9.07
C ILE A 6 -1.24 -7.92 -8.38
N GLU A 7 -1.34 -8.11 -7.06
CA GLU A 7 -2.41 -7.62 -6.19
C GLU A 7 -1.80 -7.09 -4.89
N PRO A 8 -2.44 -6.10 -4.23
CA PRO A 8 -1.97 -5.63 -2.94
C PRO A 8 -2.03 -6.75 -1.90
N LYS A 9 -1.01 -6.82 -1.05
CA LYS A 9 -0.89 -7.89 -0.05
C LYS A 9 -0.59 -7.30 1.32
N VAL A 10 -1.29 -7.80 2.33
CA VAL A 10 -1.00 -7.50 3.74
C VAL A 10 -0.14 -8.61 4.32
N ILE A 11 0.94 -8.22 5.00
CA ILE A 11 1.72 -9.10 5.86
C ILE A 11 1.14 -8.97 7.26
N THR A 12 0.85 -10.10 7.90
CA THR A 12 0.42 -10.16 9.29
C THR A 12 1.41 -10.95 10.13
N ASP A 13 1.54 -10.56 11.39
CA ASP A 13 2.28 -11.30 12.41
C ASP A 13 1.51 -12.56 12.86
N PHE A 14 2.15 -13.42 13.64
CA PHE A 14 1.54 -14.60 14.27
C PHE A 14 0.26 -14.26 15.07
N ASN A 15 0.18 -13.04 15.61
CA ASN A 15 -1.01 -12.56 16.34
C ASN A 15 -2.12 -11.98 15.44
N ASN A 16 -2.07 -12.19 14.12
CA ASN A 16 -2.94 -11.55 13.12
C ASN A 16 -2.87 -10.02 13.13
N LYS A 17 -1.80 -9.43 13.69
CA LYS A 17 -1.59 -7.99 13.66
C LYS A 17 -1.00 -7.59 12.30
N PRO A 18 -1.50 -6.53 11.65
CA PRO A 18 -0.92 -6.07 10.39
C PRO A 18 0.51 -5.58 10.62
N VAL A 19 1.46 -6.14 9.86
CA VAL A 19 2.88 -5.76 9.86
C VAL A 19 3.13 -4.71 8.79
N ALA A 20 2.71 -4.96 7.54
CA ALA A 20 2.90 -4.03 6.43
C ALA A 20 1.87 -4.26 5.34
N LEU A 21 1.52 -3.17 4.62
CA LEU A 21 0.66 -3.23 3.44
C LEU A 21 1.50 -2.98 2.18
N LEU A 22 1.66 -4.01 1.37
CA LEU A 22 2.44 -3.97 0.14
C LEU A 22 1.52 -3.62 -1.04
N PRO A 23 1.81 -2.55 -1.80
CA PRO A 23 1.00 -2.18 -2.94
C PRO A 23 1.22 -3.13 -4.12
N VAL A 24 0.27 -3.08 -5.06
CA VAL A 24 0.41 -3.74 -6.35
C VAL A 24 1.68 -3.26 -7.06
N GLY A 25 2.39 -4.18 -7.68
CA GLY A 25 3.64 -3.93 -8.37
C GLY A 25 4.87 -3.92 -7.46
N PHE A 26 4.71 -4.05 -6.15
CA PHE A 26 5.84 -4.20 -5.23
C PHE A 26 6.57 -5.50 -5.48
N TYR A 27 7.89 -5.42 -5.64
CA TYR A 27 8.72 -6.60 -5.76
C TYR A 27 8.91 -7.20 -4.38
N PHE A 28 8.39 -8.42 -4.18
CA PHE A 28 8.50 -9.11 -2.91
C PHE A 28 9.58 -10.19 -3.02
N ASP A 29 10.61 -10.09 -2.19
CA ASP A 29 11.73 -11.03 -2.11
C ASP A 29 12.14 -11.27 -0.66
N ASP A 30 12.96 -12.29 -0.43
CA ASP A 30 13.34 -12.74 0.91
C ASP A 30 14.19 -11.69 1.66
N ASN A 31 15.00 -10.88 0.96
CA ASN A 31 15.76 -9.81 1.60
C ASN A 31 14.84 -8.68 2.08
N ARG A 32 13.84 -8.32 1.26
CA ARG A 32 12.84 -7.30 1.65
C ARG A 32 11.95 -7.77 2.78
N TRP A 33 11.62 -9.06 2.81
CA TRP A 33 10.91 -9.67 3.93
C TRP A 33 11.69 -9.48 5.23
N ASP A 34 12.98 -9.82 5.24
CA ASP A 34 13.84 -9.67 6.42
C ASP A 34 13.94 -8.20 6.87
N THR A 35 14.11 -7.27 5.92
CA THR A 35 14.14 -5.82 6.19
C THR A 35 12.82 -5.30 6.78
N ILE A 36 11.66 -5.75 6.25
CA ILE A 36 10.34 -5.38 6.79
C ILE A 36 10.19 -5.87 8.22
N TRP A 37 10.61 -7.10 8.51
CA TRP A 37 10.57 -7.65 9.87
C TRP A 37 11.51 -6.93 10.83
N ALA A 38 12.73 -6.61 10.39
CA ALA A 38 13.69 -5.87 11.21
C ALA A 38 13.18 -4.48 11.59
N GLU A 39 12.56 -3.75 10.65
CA GLU A 39 11.98 -2.44 10.96
C GLU A 39 10.71 -2.55 11.81
N TYR A 40 9.87 -3.58 11.57
CA TYR A 40 8.70 -3.84 12.39
C TYR A 40 9.07 -4.14 13.85
N ASP A 41 10.08 -4.97 14.07
CA ASP A 41 10.58 -5.29 15.41
C ASP A 41 11.14 -4.05 16.12
N LYS A 42 11.88 -3.22 15.38
CA LYS A 42 12.45 -1.96 15.89
C LYS A 42 11.40 -0.91 16.24
N LYS A 43 10.37 -0.76 15.39
CA LYS A 43 9.30 0.23 15.56
C LYS A 43 8.24 -0.26 16.57
N GLY A 44 8.02 -1.58 16.62
CA GLY A 44 6.99 -2.22 17.47
C GLY A 44 5.55 -2.02 16.99
N GLU A 45 5.34 -1.45 15.79
CA GLU A 45 4.03 -1.15 15.21
C GLU A 45 4.03 -1.39 13.70
N SER A 46 2.84 -1.42 13.10
CA SER A 46 2.66 -1.62 11.67
C SER A 46 3.43 -0.58 10.83
N LEU A 47 4.14 -1.05 9.80
CA LEU A 47 4.82 -0.21 8.83
C LEU A 47 3.82 0.44 7.88
N THR A 48 3.94 1.76 7.77
CA THR A 48 3.13 2.58 6.87
C THR A 48 3.76 2.65 5.48
N MET A 49 3.02 3.22 4.52
CA MET A 49 3.54 3.47 3.18
C MET A 49 4.78 4.38 3.20
N GLU A 50 4.86 5.32 4.16
CA GLU A 50 6.02 6.19 4.34
C GLU A 50 7.25 5.43 4.84
N ASP A 51 7.05 4.50 5.78
CA ASP A 51 8.13 3.63 6.27
C ASP A 51 8.66 2.73 5.14
N LEU A 52 7.75 2.14 4.36
CA LEU A 52 8.15 1.34 3.20
C LEU A 52 8.92 2.17 2.16
N ARG A 53 8.50 3.42 1.89
CA ARG A 53 9.24 4.34 1.00
C ARG A 53 10.63 4.69 1.53
N ARG A 54 10.81 4.77 2.84
CA ARG A 54 12.12 5.00 3.47
C ARG A 54 13.02 3.77 3.38
N LEU A 55 12.46 2.58 3.56
CA LEU A 55 13.18 1.31 3.48
C LEU A 55 13.57 0.95 2.05
N PHE A 56 12.70 1.23 1.08
CA PHE A 56 12.90 0.89 -0.32
C PHE A 56 12.72 2.12 -1.23
N PRO A 57 13.64 3.11 -1.14
CA PRO A 57 13.52 4.36 -1.89
C PRO A 57 13.58 4.15 -3.40
N ASP A 58 14.30 3.12 -3.87
CA ASP A 58 14.42 2.78 -5.29
C ASP A 58 13.18 2.08 -5.87
N ASP A 59 12.20 1.72 -5.04
CA ASP A 59 11.03 0.99 -5.52
C ASP A 59 9.94 1.92 -6.06
N THR A 60 9.85 1.95 -7.38
CA THR A 60 8.85 2.76 -8.11
C THR A 60 7.40 2.42 -7.77
N SER A 61 7.11 1.20 -7.30
CA SER A 61 5.75 0.82 -6.87
C SER A 61 5.31 1.55 -5.61
N LEU A 62 6.25 1.91 -4.74
CA LEU A 62 5.99 2.68 -3.53
C LEU A 62 5.92 4.18 -3.81
N GLN A 63 6.65 4.65 -4.82
CA GLN A 63 6.64 6.05 -5.24
C GLN A 63 5.37 6.47 -5.99
N ASN A 64 4.59 5.50 -6.49
CA ASN A 64 3.38 5.81 -7.24
C ASN A 64 2.33 6.46 -6.31
N ASN A 65 2.23 7.79 -6.36
CA ASN A 65 1.22 8.60 -5.67
C ASN A 65 -0.23 8.34 -6.16
N GLY A 66 -0.42 7.37 -7.04
CA GLY A 66 -1.73 6.95 -7.50
C GLY A 66 -2.34 5.98 -6.51
N VAL A 67 -3.04 6.51 -5.51
CA VAL A 67 -4.14 5.79 -4.85
C VAL A 67 -5.08 5.34 -5.97
N VAL A 68 -4.93 4.12 -6.48
CA VAL A 68 -6.03 3.47 -7.17
C VAL A 68 -7.02 3.16 -6.06
N ARG A 69 -7.88 4.15 -5.78
CA ARG A 69 -9.12 3.91 -5.08
C ARG A 69 -9.84 2.84 -5.91
N THR A 70 -9.73 1.57 -5.52
CA THR A 70 -10.81 0.60 -5.76
C THR A 70 -12.00 1.00 -4.88
N GLY A 71 -12.46 2.24 -5.07
CA GLY A 71 -13.76 2.69 -4.65
C GLY A 71 -14.66 2.40 -5.82
N SER A 72 -15.45 1.33 -5.72
CA SER A 72 -16.77 1.30 -6.33
C SER A 72 -17.58 2.46 -5.76
N GLN A 73 -17.28 3.68 -6.20
CA GLN A 73 -18.04 4.88 -5.90
C GLN A 73 -17.87 5.84 -7.06
N THR A 74 -18.44 5.46 -8.21
CA THR A 74 -18.77 6.42 -9.26
C THR A 74 -19.87 7.32 -8.72
N GLY A 75 -19.46 8.37 -7.99
CA GLY A 75 -20.24 9.58 -7.86
C GLY A 75 -20.34 10.25 -9.23
N LYS A 76 -21.43 10.00 -9.93
CA LYS A 76 -21.99 10.81 -11.03
C LYS A 76 -23.46 10.96 -10.66
N GLN A 77 -24.08 12.12 -10.50
CA GLN A 77 -23.81 13.46 -10.99
C GLN A 77 -24.39 14.45 -9.97
N LEU A 78 -23.61 15.45 -9.56
CA LEU A 78 -24.20 16.77 -9.34
C LEU A 78 -24.68 17.26 -10.71
N ARG A 79 -25.95 17.65 -10.82
CA ARG A 79 -26.37 18.62 -11.82
C ARG A 79 -27.13 19.70 -11.06
N ASP A 80 -26.37 20.73 -10.77
CA ASP A 80 -26.76 21.99 -10.21
C ASP A 80 -27.55 22.80 -11.26
N ASN A 81 -28.45 23.65 -10.76
CA ASN A 81 -29.01 24.87 -11.35
C ASN A 81 -30.33 24.81 -12.15
N ASN A 82 -31.37 25.29 -11.44
CA ASN A 82 -32.25 26.39 -11.86
C ASN A 82 -31.75 27.17 -13.09
N ASP A 83 -32.58 27.28 -14.11
CA ASP A 83 -32.90 28.57 -14.72
C ASP A 83 -34.25 28.49 -15.44
N SER A 84 -34.82 29.67 -15.65
CA SER A 84 -36.23 30.00 -15.77
C SER A 84 -36.80 29.79 -17.19
N GLU A 85 -38.11 29.52 -17.26
CA GLU A 85 -39.07 30.18 -18.18
C GLU A 85 -40.50 29.99 -17.68
#